data_AF-A0A8H6BVZ0-F1
#
_entry.id   AF-A0A8H6BVZ0-F1
#
_cell.length_a   1.000
_cell.length_b   1.000
_cell.length_c   1.000
_cell.angle_alpha   90.00
_cell.angle_beta   90.00
_cell.angle_gamma   90.00
#
_symmetry.space_group_name_H-M   'P 1'
#
loop_
_entity.id
_entity.type
_entity.pdbx_description
1 polymer ?
#
loop_
_entity_poly.entity_id
_entity_poly.type
_entity_poly.pdbx_seq_one_letter_code
_entity_poly.pdbx_strand_id
1 'polypeptide(L)'
;MVDRKRTAAIRAEDDDEENDNVPLQKKVKIEAKQKEEEEDGDKSGATETKSEVKQESKEETTQKENNEEDEEEEEEEDDEEAEEEKKRITNFNFDGEIYTFKERPSVIEEKEGKIEFRVVNNDNSRENLIVLTGLKNIFQKQLPKMPREYISRLVYDRSHLSMAVVRKPLTVVGGITYRPFNNRGFAEIVFCAISSTEQVRGYGAHLMNHLKDYVRATSPIKYFLTYADNYAIGYFKKQGFTKEISLDKSVWMGYIKDYEGGTLMQCSMLPSILRYLDSGKILLLQKAAIERKIRSRSKSKIVRPGLQVFKTNKNVTLDPKDIPGLAEAGWSEEMDKLAQKPKRGPHYNFMVTLFSEIQNHPSAWPFAVAVNKEEVPDYYRVIEHPIDLATIEQKLENNLYLKFTDFVDDLKLMFNNCRAYNSETTTYYKNANKLEKFMNNKLKDCSFV
;
A
#
# COMPACT_ATOMS: atom_id res chain seq x y z
N MET A 1 59.57 14.49 16.99
CA MET A 1 59.78 13.10 17.44
C MET A 1 58.49 12.64 18.12
N VAL A 2 57.68 11.70 17.66
CA VAL A 2 57.67 10.79 16.50
C VAL A 2 56.20 10.45 16.22
N ASP A 3 55.80 10.57 14.96
CA ASP A 3 54.57 10.01 14.37
C ASP A 3 54.42 8.52 14.65
N ARG A 4 53.19 8.07 14.95
CA ARG A 4 52.78 6.67 14.69
C ARG A 4 51.36 6.62 14.12
N LYS A 5 51.27 6.91 12.82
CA LYS A 5 50.34 6.22 11.92
C LYS A 5 50.77 4.74 11.85
N ARG A 6 49.81 3.82 11.98
CA ARG A 6 49.95 2.43 11.51
C ARG A 6 48.85 2.13 10.52
N THR A 7 49.27 2.09 9.27
CA THR A 7 48.71 1.35 8.14
C THR A 7 48.70 -0.16 8.42
N ALA A 8 47.67 -0.85 7.93
CA ALA A 8 47.74 -2.25 7.52
C ALA A 8 47.03 -2.35 6.17
N ALA A 9 47.78 -2.74 5.14
CA ALA A 9 47.36 -2.93 3.77
C ALA A 9 47.22 -4.43 3.45
N ILE A 10 46.70 -4.71 2.24
CA ILE A 10 46.74 -5.94 1.42
C ILE A 10 45.36 -6.64 1.38
N ARG A 11 44.69 -6.84 0.24
CA ARG A 11 45.16 -6.98 -1.16
C ARG A 11 44.10 -6.50 -2.16
N ALA A 12 44.58 -5.85 -3.21
CA ALA A 12 43.86 -5.58 -4.45
C ALA A 12 43.85 -6.82 -5.34
N GLU A 13 42.72 -7.10 -5.98
CA GLU A 13 42.67 -7.73 -7.29
C GLU A 13 41.91 -6.74 -8.18
N ASP A 14 42.65 -6.18 -9.14
CA ASP A 14 42.16 -5.40 -10.25
C ASP A 14 41.51 -6.37 -11.25
N ASP A 15 40.30 -6.07 -11.71
CA ASP A 15 39.84 -6.40 -13.05
C ASP A 15 38.98 -5.22 -13.51
N ASP A 16 39.59 -4.39 -14.36
CA ASP A 16 38.96 -3.36 -15.17
C ASP A 16 38.09 -4.03 -16.23
N GLU A 17 36.78 -3.75 -16.25
CA GLU A 17 36.04 -3.62 -17.51
C GLU A 17 34.96 -2.53 -17.38
N GLU A 18 34.80 -1.81 -18.48
CA GLU A 18 34.34 -0.44 -18.58
C GLU A 18 32.82 -0.23 -18.37
N ASN A 19 32.53 0.99 -17.91
CA ASN A 19 31.21 1.61 -17.95
C ASN A 19 30.72 1.74 -19.39
N ASP A 20 29.57 1.15 -19.70
CA ASP A 20 28.62 1.70 -20.67
C ASP A 20 27.19 1.48 -20.17
N ASN A 21 26.64 2.50 -19.51
CA ASN A 21 25.25 2.56 -19.11
C ASN A 21 24.59 3.74 -19.84
N VAL A 22 24.17 3.50 -21.09
CA VAL A 22 23.29 4.39 -21.85
C VAL A 22 21.84 3.94 -21.59
N PRO A 23 20.88 4.86 -21.32
CA PRO A 23 19.49 4.50 -21.08
C PRO A 23 18.80 3.96 -22.34
N LEU A 24 18.26 2.75 -22.27
CA LEU A 24 17.36 2.18 -23.27
C LEU A 24 16.01 2.95 -23.28
N GLN A 25 15.85 3.84 -24.25
CA GLN A 25 14.54 4.39 -24.63
C GLN A 25 13.75 3.37 -25.45
N LYS A 26 12.45 3.26 -25.14
CA LYS A 26 11.44 2.47 -25.87
C LYS A 26 11.48 2.78 -27.38
N LYS A 27 11.67 1.75 -28.20
CA LYS A 27 11.33 1.77 -29.63
C LYS A 27 9.82 1.87 -29.79
N VAL A 28 9.34 3.01 -30.28
CA VAL A 28 8.07 3.12 -31.02
C VAL A 28 8.40 2.80 -32.47
N LYS A 29 7.70 1.81 -33.04
CA LYS A 29 7.78 1.47 -34.46
C LYS A 29 6.99 2.53 -35.25
N ILE A 30 7.69 3.40 -35.96
CA ILE A 30 7.13 4.20 -37.06
C ILE A 30 7.81 3.66 -38.32
N GLU A 31 7.05 2.96 -39.15
CA GLU A 31 7.49 2.59 -40.50
C GLU A 31 7.14 3.75 -41.43
N ALA A 32 8.16 4.51 -41.85
CA ALA A 32 8.11 5.43 -42.97
C ALA A 32 9.00 4.88 -44.08
N LYS A 33 8.40 4.54 -45.23
CA LYS A 33 9.13 4.28 -46.47
C LYS A 33 9.45 5.63 -47.13
N GLN A 34 10.74 5.95 -47.21
CA GLN A 34 11.30 6.94 -48.14
C GLN A 34 11.54 6.31 -49.51
N LYS A 35 11.34 7.09 -50.58
CA LYS A 35 12.12 7.12 -51.83
C LYS A 35 11.94 8.52 -52.42
N GLU A 36 12.96 9.37 -52.32
CA GLU A 36 14.00 9.66 -53.33
C GLU A 36 13.54 10.71 -54.36
N GLU A 37 14.19 11.87 -54.31
CA GLU A 37 14.19 12.91 -55.35
C GLU A 37 15.27 12.56 -56.39
N GLU A 38 14.93 12.59 -57.68
CA GLU A 38 15.88 12.81 -58.78
C GLU A 38 15.32 13.92 -59.68
N GLU A 39 16.22 14.84 -60.07
CA GLU A 39 15.98 16.00 -60.94
C GLU A 39 15.89 15.64 -62.45
N ASP A 40 15.25 16.57 -63.17
CA ASP A 40 15.36 16.93 -64.59
C ASP A 40 14.67 16.10 -65.69
N GLY A 41 13.76 16.77 -66.42
CA GLY A 41 13.19 16.31 -67.69
C GLY A 41 11.98 17.10 -68.20
N ASP A 42 12.23 17.94 -69.20
CA ASP A 42 11.38 18.95 -69.86
C ASP A 42 10.09 18.45 -70.59
N LYS A 43 9.13 19.39 -70.72
CA LYS A 43 8.04 19.56 -71.73
C LYS A 43 6.67 18.84 -71.67
N SER A 44 5.67 19.72 -71.41
CA SER A 44 4.47 20.05 -72.22
C SER A 44 3.25 19.11 -72.29
N GLY A 45 2.06 19.67 -71.97
CA GLY A 45 0.84 19.46 -72.77
C GLY A 45 -0.47 19.12 -72.04
N ALA A 46 -1.34 20.14 -71.92
CA ALA A 46 -2.81 20.09 -72.13
C ALA A 46 -3.80 19.53 -71.07
N THR A 47 -4.46 20.48 -70.37
CA THR A 47 -5.92 20.76 -70.27
C THR A 47 -6.98 19.67 -69.97
N GLU A 48 -7.72 19.95 -68.87
CA GLU A 48 -9.19 20.12 -68.73
C GLU A 48 -10.17 18.94 -68.46
N THR A 49 -10.83 19.08 -67.30
CA THR A 49 -12.29 19.05 -67.02
C THR A 49 -13.06 17.78 -66.57
N LYS A 50 -13.73 17.99 -65.41
CA LYS A 50 -15.09 17.58 -64.96
C LYS A 50 -15.33 16.13 -64.54
N SER A 51 -15.63 15.93 -63.25
CA SER A 51 -17.03 15.81 -62.74
C SER A 51 -17.07 15.40 -61.26
N GLU A 52 -17.43 16.35 -60.40
CA GLU A 52 -17.88 16.11 -59.02
C GLU A 52 -19.40 15.84 -58.99
N VAL A 53 -19.87 15.35 -57.84
CA VAL A 53 -21.26 15.11 -57.42
C VAL A 53 -21.78 13.70 -57.70
N LYS A 54 -21.38 12.74 -56.84
CA LYS A 54 -22.20 11.64 -56.29
C LYS A 54 -21.33 10.69 -55.43
N GLN A 55 -20.92 11.12 -54.24
CA GLN A 55 -20.32 10.17 -53.27
C GLN A 55 -20.42 10.52 -51.78
N GLU A 56 -21.11 11.60 -51.39
CA GLU A 56 -21.19 12.00 -49.96
C GLU A 56 -22.39 11.44 -49.18
N SER A 57 -23.30 10.68 -49.79
CA SER A 57 -24.52 10.21 -49.08
C SER A 57 -24.50 8.74 -48.62
N LYS A 58 -23.33 8.10 -48.60
CA LYS A 58 -23.17 6.71 -48.11
C LYS A 58 -22.18 6.53 -46.96
N GLU A 59 -21.43 7.56 -46.57
CA GLU A 59 -20.49 7.49 -45.43
C GLU A 59 -21.10 7.98 -44.12
N GLU A 60 -22.17 8.79 -44.15
CA GLU A 60 -22.85 9.26 -42.92
C GLU A 60 -23.81 8.24 -42.29
N THR A 61 -24.22 7.18 -43.02
CA THR A 61 -25.16 6.17 -42.49
C THR A 61 -24.42 5.09 -41.71
N THR A 62 -23.23 4.69 -42.15
CA THR A 62 -22.39 3.67 -41.51
C THR A 62 -21.69 4.18 -40.23
N GLN A 63 -21.48 5.49 -40.09
CA GLN A 63 -20.93 6.07 -38.86
C GLN A 63 -21.97 6.26 -37.76
N LYS A 64 -23.27 6.31 -38.10
CA LYS A 64 -24.35 6.37 -37.10
C LYS A 64 -24.70 5.00 -36.54
N GLU A 65 -24.74 3.97 -37.39
CA GLU A 65 -25.00 2.60 -36.94
C GLU A 65 -23.87 2.07 -36.02
N ASN A 66 -22.60 2.38 -36.32
CA ASN A 66 -21.48 1.99 -35.45
C ASN A 66 -21.45 2.74 -34.10
N ASN A 67 -21.87 4.02 -34.06
CA ASN A 67 -21.92 4.77 -32.80
C ASN A 67 -23.10 4.35 -31.93
N GLU A 68 -24.22 3.91 -32.53
CA GLU A 68 -25.36 3.37 -31.78
C GLU A 68 -25.04 1.97 -31.22
N GLU A 69 -24.29 1.13 -31.95
CA GLU A 69 -23.80 -0.16 -31.43
C GLU A 69 -22.77 0.01 -30.30
N ASP A 70 -21.83 0.97 -30.41
CA ASP A 70 -20.84 1.27 -29.35
C ASP A 70 -21.51 1.89 -28.10
N GLU A 71 -22.55 2.72 -28.25
CA GLU A 71 -23.33 3.28 -27.12
C GLU A 71 -24.22 2.23 -26.45
N GLU A 72 -24.81 1.29 -27.20
CA GLU A 72 -25.58 0.17 -26.64
C GLU A 72 -24.67 -0.84 -25.90
N GLU A 73 -23.46 -1.12 -26.40
CA GLU A 73 -22.47 -1.95 -25.69
C GLU A 73 -21.97 -1.29 -24.39
N GLU A 74 -21.75 0.04 -24.38
CA GLU A 74 -21.39 0.78 -23.15
C GLU A 74 -22.53 0.83 -22.13
N GLU A 75 -23.79 1.00 -22.56
CA GLU A 75 -24.96 0.96 -21.66
C GLU A 75 -25.21 -0.46 -21.09
N GLU A 76 -24.99 -1.52 -21.88
CA GLU A 76 -25.07 -2.91 -21.40
C GLU A 76 -23.95 -3.24 -20.39
N GLU A 77 -22.71 -2.77 -20.59
CA GLU A 77 -21.62 -2.95 -19.62
C GLU A 77 -21.89 -2.22 -18.28
N ASP A 78 -22.43 -1.00 -18.33
CA ASP A 78 -22.80 -0.22 -17.14
C ASP A 78 -23.96 -0.87 -16.35
N ASP A 79 -24.94 -1.46 -17.06
CA ASP A 79 -26.04 -2.19 -16.44
C ASP A 79 -25.58 -3.54 -15.83
N GLU A 80 -24.64 -4.25 -16.46
CA GLU A 80 -24.01 -5.45 -15.90
C GLU A 80 -23.17 -5.14 -14.64
N GLU A 81 -22.39 -4.05 -14.63
CA GLU A 81 -21.66 -3.61 -13.45
C GLU A 81 -22.61 -3.21 -12.30
N ALA A 82 -23.70 -2.51 -12.60
CA ALA A 82 -24.72 -2.12 -11.62
C ALA A 82 -25.47 -3.35 -11.05
N GLU A 83 -25.73 -4.38 -11.87
CA GLU A 83 -26.27 -5.67 -11.43
C GLU A 83 -25.29 -6.44 -10.54
N GLU A 84 -24.01 -6.51 -10.92
CA GLU A 84 -22.97 -7.12 -10.09
C GLU A 84 -22.83 -6.40 -8.74
N GLU A 85 -22.97 -5.08 -8.73
CA GLU A 85 -22.86 -4.29 -7.52
C GLU A 85 -24.03 -4.55 -6.56
N LYS A 86 -25.24 -4.76 -7.08
CA LYS A 86 -26.42 -5.21 -6.30
C LYS A 86 -26.24 -6.62 -5.77
N LYS A 87 -25.65 -7.55 -6.55
CA LYS A 87 -25.34 -8.93 -6.10
C LYS A 87 -24.33 -8.97 -4.93
N ARG A 88 -23.49 -7.94 -4.79
CA ARG A 88 -22.52 -7.80 -3.68
C ARG A 88 -23.15 -7.38 -2.35
N ILE A 89 -24.42 -6.97 -2.35
CA ILE A 89 -25.11 -6.48 -1.17
C ILE A 89 -25.80 -7.63 -0.44
N THR A 90 -25.39 -7.87 0.81
CA THR A 90 -26.02 -8.85 1.68
C THR A 90 -26.83 -8.17 2.77
N ASN A 91 -28.04 -8.67 3.00
CA ASN A 91 -28.89 -8.24 4.10
C ASN A 91 -28.85 -9.29 5.21
N PHE A 92 -28.76 -8.85 6.46
CA PHE A 92 -28.83 -9.73 7.62
C PHE A 92 -29.61 -9.07 8.75
N ASN A 93 -30.33 -9.88 9.53
CA ASN A 93 -31.10 -9.42 10.66
C ASN A 93 -30.25 -9.47 11.94
N PHE A 94 -30.20 -8.38 12.68
CA PHE A 94 -29.62 -8.33 14.01
C PHE A 94 -30.48 -7.43 14.91
N ASP A 95 -30.86 -7.90 16.09
CA ASP A 95 -31.71 -7.16 17.05
C ASP A 95 -33.06 -6.67 16.47
N GLY A 96 -33.62 -7.42 15.50
CA GLY A 96 -34.88 -7.08 14.85
C GLY A 96 -34.78 -6.01 13.76
N GLU A 97 -33.57 -5.52 13.47
CA GLU A 97 -33.29 -4.58 12.38
C GLU A 97 -32.54 -5.28 11.24
N ILE A 98 -32.88 -4.92 10.00
CA ILE A 98 -32.19 -5.42 8.81
C ILE A 98 -31.01 -4.51 8.50
N TYR A 99 -29.82 -5.09 8.48
CA TYR A 99 -28.57 -4.42 8.13
C TYR A 99 -28.09 -4.85 6.76
N THR A 100 -27.57 -3.87 6.01
CA THR A 100 -27.06 -4.06 4.66
C THR A 100 -25.54 -3.96 4.66
N PHE A 101 -24.86 -4.95 4.08
CA PHE A 101 -23.40 -5.03 4.02
C PHE A 101 -22.92 -5.45 2.63
N LYS A 102 -22.09 -4.59 2.02
CA LYS A 102 -21.42 -4.87 0.75
C LYS A 102 -20.24 -5.82 0.99
N GLU A 103 -20.39 -7.06 0.55
CA GLU A 103 -19.34 -8.07 0.64
C GLU A 103 -18.31 -7.88 -0.48
N ARG A 104 -17.10 -8.42 -0.26
CA ARG A 104 -16.02 -8.37 -1.25
C ARG A 104 -16.21 -9.49 -2.29
N PRO A 105 -15.74 -9.32 -3.54
CA PRO A 105 -15.88 -10.34 -4.58
C PRO A 105 -15.39 -11.73 -4.15
N SER A 106 -14.22 -11.78 -3.50
CA SER A 106 -13.64 -13.03 -2.96
C SER A 106 -14.52 -13.77 -1.94
N VAL A 107 -15.37 -13.06 -1.18
CA VAL A 107 -16.29 -13.69 -0.22
C VAL A 107 -17.49 -14.31 -0.95
N ILE A 108 -17.97 -13.64 -1.99
CA ILE A 108 -19.11 -14.08 -2.79
C ILE A 108 -18.72 -15.30 -3.61
N GLU A 109 -17.55 -15.27 -4.26
CA GLU A 109 -17.02 -16.42 -4.99
C GLU A 109 -16.83 -17.66 -4.10
N GLU A 110 -16.48 -17.48 -2.83
CA GLU A 110 -16.39 -18.59 -1.87
C GLU A 110 -17.78 -19.15 -1.54
N LYS A 111 -18.77 -18.28 -1.30
CA LYS A 111 -20.15 -18.69 -1.04
C LYS A 111 -20.80 -19.41 -2.22
N GLU A 112 -20.50 -18.97 -3.43
CA GLU A 112 -20.90 -19.63 -4.67
C GLU A 112 -20.10 -20.92 -4.93
N GLY A 113 -19.06 -21.19 -4.13
CA GLY A 113 -18.22 -22.37 -4.24
C GLY A 113 -17.31 -22.38 -5.46
N LYS A 114 -17.06 -21.22 -6.10
CA LYS A 114 -16.09 -21.03 -7.19
C LYS A 114 -14.65 -21.14 -6.69
N ILE A 115 -14.41 -20.63 -5.49
CA ILE A 115 -13.13 -20.75 -4.78
C ILE A 115 -13.31 -21.48 -3.45
N GLU A 116 -12.21 -21.96 -2.92
CA GLU A 116 -12.12 -22.56 -1.59
C GLU A 116 -10.75 -22.29 -0.95
N PHE A 117 -10.72 -22.29 0.37
CA PHE A 117 -9.50 -22.12 1.16
C PHE A 117 -9.11 -23.48 1.74
N ARG A 118 -7.93 -23.98 1.35
CA ARG A 118 -7.43 -25.28 1.79
C ARG A 118 -6.11 -25.14 2.52
N VAL A 119 -5.98 -25.80 3.66
CA VAL A 119 -4.70 -25.95 4.35
C VAL A 119 -4.06 -27.25 3.88
N VAL A 120 -2.89 -27.14 3.27
CA VAL A 120 -2.13 -28.25 2.70
C VAL A 120 -0.73 -28.29 3.28
N ASN A 121 -0.16 -29.48 3.37
CA ASN A 121 1.24 -29.72 3.68
C ASN A 121 1.77 -30.86 2.81
N ASN A 122 3.08 -31.12 2.89
CA ASN A 122 3.69 -32.23 2.17
C ASN A 122 3.45 -33.57 2.88
N ASP A 123 2.26 -34.13 2.69
CA ASP A 123 1.84 -35.44 3.18
C ASP A 123 2.02 -36.57 2.14
N ASN A 124 2.74 -36.30 1.04
CA ASN A 124 2.87 -37.16 -0.14
C ASN A 124 1.55 -37.42 -0.91
N SER A 125 0.46 -36.69 -0.63
CA SER A 125 -0.76 -36.76 -1.44
C SER A 125 -0.54 -36.08 -2.80
N ARG A 126 -1.02 -36.72 -3.89
CA ARG A 126 -0.95 -36.16 -5.25
C ARG A 126 -1.62 -34.79 -5.32
N GLU A 127 -2.77 -34.65 -4.68
CA GLU A 127 -3.56 -33.40 -4.72
C GLU A 127 -2.85 -32.27 -3.99
N ASN A 128 -2.35 -32.52 -2.77
CA ASN A 128 -1.58 -31.54 -2.02
C ASN A 128 -0.29 -31.15 -2.74
N LEU A 129 0.37 -32.11 -3.40
CA LEU A 129 1.57 -31.82 -4.18
C LEU A 129 1.26 -30.90 -5.37
N ILE A 130 0.13 -31.07 -6.05
CA ILE A 130 -0.31 -30.15 -7.13
C ILE A 130 -0.52 -28.74 -6.57
N VAL A 131 -1.23 -28.61 -5.44
CA VAL A 131 -1.49 -27.31 -4.81
C VAL A 131 -0.19 -26.64 -4.35
N LEU A 132 0.70 -27.37 -3.67
CA LEU A 132 2.01 -26.87 -3.24
C LEU A 132 2.88 -26.47 -4.42
N THR A 133 2.83 -27.21 -5.53
CA THR A 133 3.54 -26.85 -6.77
C THR A 133 3.01 -25.55 -7.36
N GLY A 134 1.69 -25.38 -7.38
CA GLY A 134 1.04 -24.14 -7.81
C GLY A 134 1.46 -22.94 -6.94
N LEU A 135 1.44 -23.10 -5.62
CA LEU A 135 1.89 -22.09 -4.67
C LEU A 135 3.37 -21.73 -4.85
N LYS A 136 4.25 -22.73 -4.94
CA LYS A 136 5.67 -22.55 -5.23
C LYS A 136 5.86 -21.67 -6.47
N ASN A 137 5.16 -21.98 -7.56
CA ASN A 137 5.29 -21.23 -8.81
C ASN A 137 4.83 -19.77 -8.67
N ILE A 138 3.76 -19.52 -7.90
CA ILE A 138 3.30 -18.16 -7.58
C ILE A 138 4.35 -17.43 -6.74
N PHE A 139 4.84 -18.03 -5.66
CA PHE A 139 5.87 -17.40 -4.82
C PHE A 139 7.14 -17.08 -5.60
N GLN A 140 7.60 -17.99 -6.47
CA GLN A 140 8.78 -17.75 -7.30
C GLN A 140 8.61 -16.59 -8.30
N LYS A 141 7.39 -16.31 -8.74
CA LYS A 141 7.08 -15.19 -9.64
C LYS A 141 6.88 -13.88 -8.87
N GLN A 142 6.16 -13.93 -7.74
CA GLN A 142 5.78 -12.73 -6.98
C GLN A 142 6.85 -12.27 -6.00
N LEU A 143 7.81 -13.14 -5.63
CA LEU A 143 8.90 -12.84 -4.70
C LEU A 143 10.26 -13.02 -5.42
N PRO A 144 10.63 -12.14 -6.37
CA PRO A 144 11.84 -12.30 -7.19
C PRO A 144 13.14 -12.17 -6.39
N LYS A 145 13.10 -11.52 -5.21
CA LYS A 145 14.26 -11.40 -4.30
C LYS A 145 14.58 -12.70 -3.56
N MET A 146 13.65 -13.65 -3.52
CA MET A 146 13.81 -14.91 -2.81
C MET A 146 14.35 -15.99 -3.76
N PRO A 147 15.42 -16.71 -3.39
CA PRO A 147 15.96 -17.79 -4.23
C PRO A 147 14.92 -18.89 -4.51
N ARG A 148 14.88 -19.37 -5.75
CA ARG A 148 13.88 -20.34 -6.21
C ARG A 148 13.96 -21.67 -5.48
N GLU A 149 15.17 -22.12 -5.19
CA GLU A 149 15.49 -23.33 -4.45
C GLU A 149 15.05 -23.20 -3.00
N TYR A 150 15.25 -22.01 -2.41
CA TYR A 150 14.84 -21.70 -1.05
C TYR A 150 13.32 -21.77 -0.89
N ILE A 151 12.56 -21.15 -1.79
CA ILE A 151 11.09 -21.24 -1.82
C ILE A 151 10.65 -22.70 -1.93
N SER A 152 11.21 -23.44 -2.89
CA SER A 152 10.84 -24.84 -3.11
C SER A 152 11.08 -25.69 -1.86
N ARG A 153 12.24 -25.51 -1.21
CA ARG A 153 12.62 -26.26 -0.02
C ARG A 153 11.63 -26.04 1.12
N LEU A 154 11.22 -24.79 1.38
CA LEU A 154 10.31 -24.47 2.49
C LEU A 154 8.85 -24.80 2.19
N VAL A 155 8.38 -24.61 0.95
CA VAL A 155 6.99 -24.96 0.58
C VAL A 155 6.76 -26.47 0.68
N TYR A 156 7.77 -27.29 0.35
CA TYR A 156 7.67 -28.75 0.47
C TYR A 156 8.15 -29.30 1.82
N ASP A 157 8.57 -28.45 2.75
CA ASP A 157 9.00 -28.88 4.07
C ASP A 157 7.78 -29.34 4.89
N ARG A 158 7.88 -30.51 5.52
CA ARG A 158 6.77 -31.11 6.28
C ARG A 158 6.41 -30.35 7.56
N SER A 159 7.33 -29.53 8.07
CA SER A 159 7.08 -28.66 9.23
C SER A 159 6.38 -27.35 8.87
N HIS A 160 6.20 -27.08 7.58
CA HIS A 160 5.49 -25.91 7.08
C HIS A 160 4.08 -26.30 6.61
N LEU A 161 3.14 -25.41 6.84
CA LEU A 161 1.76 -25.49 6.37
C LEU A 161 1.53 -24.37 5.37
N SER A 162 0.73 -24.64 4.34
CA SER A 162 0.32 -23.62 3.39
C SER A 162 -1.19 -23.53 3.33
N MET A 163 -1.74 -22.34 3.57
CA MET A 163 -3.13 -22.05 3.24
C MET A 163 -3.20 -21.52 1.82
N ALA A 164 -3.85 -22.28 0.94
CA ALA A 164 -4.00 -21.97 -0.48
C ALA A 164 -5.43 -21.48 -0.78
N VAL A 165 -5.54 -20.48 -1.65
CA VAL A 165 -6.78 -20.13 -2.33
C VAL A 165 -6.81 -20.92 -3.63
N VAL A 166 -7.78 -21.82 -3.76
CA VAL A 166 -7.94 -22.70 -4.91
C VAL A 166 -9.25 -22.36 -5.61
N ARG A 167 -9.17 -22.08 -6.91
CA ARG A 167 -10.34 -21.97 -7.80
C ARG A 167 -10.60 -23.34 -8.39
N LYS A 168 -11.86 -23.80 -8.37
CA LYS A 168 -12.21 -25.12 -8.91
C LYS A 168 -11.89 -25.20 -10.41
N PRO A 169 -11.39 -26.34 -10.92
CA PRO A 169 -11.25 -27.62 -10.21
C PRO A 169 -10.01 -27.73 -9.31
N LEU A 170 -8.87 -27.09 -9.63
CA LEU A 170 -7.66 -27.17 -8.79
C LEU A 170 -6.62 -26.06 -9.09
N THR A 171 -7.08 -24.91 -9.59
CA THR A 171 -6.20 -23.80 -9.98
C THR A 171 -5.83 -22.97 -8.76
N VAL A 172 -4.54 -22.88 -8.46
CA VAL A 172 -4.06 -22.08 -7.32
C VAL A 172 -4.04 -20.60 -7.70
N VAL A 173 -4.72 -19.78 -6.91
CA VAL A 173 -4.80 -18.32 -7.08
C VAL A 173 -3.74 -17.61 -6.23
N GLY A 174 -3.43 -18.16 -5.06
CA GLY A 174 -2.44 -17.59 -4.13
C GLY A 174 -2.44 -18.32 -2.80
N GLY A 175 -1.59 -17.90 -1.87
CA GLY A 175 -1.54 -18.54 -0.56
C GLY A 175 -0.56 -17.91 0.42
N ILE A 176 -0.60 -18.45 1.64
CA ILE A 176 0.31 -18.14 2.73
C ILE A 176 0.97 -19.44 3.20
N THR A 177 2.29 -19.49 3.17
CA THR A 177 3.07 -20.55 3.82
C THR A 177 3.53 -20.05 5.18
N TYR A 178 3.23 -20.81 6.23
CA TYR A 178 3.57 -20.49 7.61
C TYR A 178 4.12 -21.71 8.34
N ARG A 179 4.94 -21.45 9.37
CA ARG A 179 5.52 -22.46 10.25
C ARG A 179 4.97 -22.27 11.66
N PRO A 180 4.16 -23.22 12.18
CA PRO A 180 3.60 -23.11 13.53
C PRO A 180 4.63 -23.50 14.60
N PHE A 181 4.73 -22.68 15.66
CA PHE A 181 5.47 -23.00 16.88
C PHE A 181 4.48 -23.12 18.05
N ASN A 182 3.68 -24.18 18.05
CA ASN A 182 2.59 -24.39 19.01
C ASN A 182 3.03 -24.24 20.48
N ASN A 183 4.20 -24.79 20.82
CA ASN A 183 4.75 -24.72 22.19
C ASN A 183 5.15 -23.30 22.62
N ARG A 184 5.32 -22.38 21.68
CA ARG A 184 5.73 -20.98 21.88
C ARG A 184 4.59 -20.00 21.63
N GLY A 185 3.42 -20.48 21.21
CA GLY A 185 2.22 -19.66 21.01
C GLY A 185 2.28 -18.70 19.82
N PHE A 186 3.23 -18.86 18.89
CA PHE A 186 3.34 -18.04 17.69
C PHE A 186 3.50 -18.89 16.41
N ALA A 187 3.25 -18.30 15.26
CA ALA A 187 3.62 -18.87 13.97
C ALA A 187 4.39 -17.85 13.12
N GLU A 188 5.36 -18.34 12.36
CA GLU A 188 6.12 -17.55 11.40
C GLU A 188 5.42 -17.59 10.05
N ILE A 189 5.06 -16.44 9.49
CA ILE A 189 4.63 -16.34 8.10
C ILE A 189 5.89 -16.21 7.24
N VAL A 190 6.12 -17.23 6.42
CA VAL A 190 7.32 -17.35 5.58
C VAL A 190 7.07 -16.72 4.21
N PHE A 191 5.94 -17.07 3.58
CA PHE A 191 5.56 -16.54 2.28
C PHE A 191 4.11 -16.10 2.27
N CYS A 192 3.81 -14.99 1.60
CA CYS A 192 2.46 -14.51 1.37
C CYS A 192 2.40 -13.86 -0.01
N ALA A 193 1.65 -14.44 -0.94
CA ALA A 193 1.50 -13.90 -2.28
C ALA A 193 0.19 -14.33 -2.94
N ILE A 194 -0.34 -13.46 -3.78
CA ILE A 194 -1.49 -13.71 -4.66
C ILE A 194 -1.02 -13.52 -6.11
N SER A 195 -1.52 -14.34 -7.03
CA SER A 195 -1.27 -14.18 -8.47
C SER A 195 -1.59 -12.76 -8.92
N SER A 196 -0.70 -12.16 -9.71
CA SER A 196 -0.85 -10.78 -10.21
C SER A 196 -2.14 -10.56 -11.00
N THR A 197 -2.62 -11.57 -11.71
CA THR A 197 -3.90 -11.54 -12.45
C THR A 197 -5.12 -11.38 -11.54
N GLU A 198 -4.99 -11.71 -10.26
CA GLU A 198 -6.08 -11.77 -9.29
C GLU A 198 -5.82 -10.81 -8.11
N GLN A 199 -4.83 -9.92 -8.22
CA GLN A 199 -4.57 -8.88 -7.23
C GLN A 199 -5.72 -7.86 -7.24
N VAL A 200 -5.87 -7.10 -6.15
CA VAL A 200 -6.93 -6.07 -5.95
C VAL A 200 -8.36 -6.61 -5.73
N ARG A 201 -8.68 -7.86 -6.08
CA ARG A 201 -9.99 -8.51 -5.80
C ARG A 201 -10.26 -8.88 -4.33
N GLY A 202 -9.32 -8.53 -3.43
CA GLY A 202 -9.45 -8.70 -1.98
C GLY A 202 -9.06 -10.07 -1.44
N TYR A 203 -8.60 -11.00 -2.27
CA TYR A 203 -8.20 -12.35 -1.84
C TYR A 203 -7.15 -12.35 -0.73
N GLY A 204 -6.17 -11.44 -0.76
CA GLY A 204 -5.12 -11.39 0.29
C GLY A 204 -5.69 -11.15 1.69
N ALA A 205 -6.59 -10.17 1.83
CA ALA A 205 -7.23 -9.89 3.11
C ALA A 205 -8.15 -11.05 3.54
N HIS A 206 -8.87 -11.64 2.58
CA HIS A 206 -9.76 -12.78 2.85
C HIS A 206 -8.97 -14.01 3.32
N LEU A 207 -7.86 -14.30 2.65
CA LEU A 207 -6.90 -15.35 3.00
C LEU A 207 -6.31 -15.16 4.39
N MET A 208 -5.93 -13.93 4.76
CA MET A 208 -5.41 -13.65 6.11
C MET A 208 -6.49 -13.84 7.18
N ASN A 209 -7.74 -13.48 6.91
CA ASN A 209 -8.85 -13.70 7.83
C ASN A 209 -9.10 -15.21 8.04
N HIS A 210 -9.12 -15.98 6.96
CA HIS A 210 -9.18 -17.45 7.01
C HIS A 210 -8.02 -18.04 7.82
N LEU A 211 -6.80 -17.57 7.60
CA LEU A 211 -5.63 -18.04 8.33
C LEU A 211 -5.74 -17.77 9.83
N LYS A 212 -6.15 -16.55 10.23
CA LYS A 212 -6.35 -16.19 11.63
C LYS A 212 -7.45 -17.01 12.30
N ASP A 213 -8.56 -17.25 11.61
CA ASP A 213 -9.66 -18.04 12.14
C ASP A 213 -9.27 -19.51 12.26
N TYR A 214 -8.62 -20.07 11.24
CA TYR A 214 -8.13 -21.45 11.22
C TYR A 214 -7.11 -21.71 12.33
N VAL A 215 -6.07 -20.88 12.44
CA VAL A 215 -4.98 -21.08 13.41
C VAL A 215 -5.51 -20.96 14.84
N ARG A 216 -6.41 -20.02 15.13
CA ARG A 216 -7.01 -19.88 16.46
C ARG A 216 -7.98 -21.01 16.82
N ALA A 217 -8.64 -21.59 15.83
CA ALA A 217 -9.55 -22.73 16.05
C ALA A 217 -8.81 -24.05 16.25
N THR A 218 -7.65 -24.22 15.60
CA THR A 218 -6.93 -25.50 15.53
C THR A 218 -5.68 -25.58 16.42
N SER A 219 -5.19 -24.45 16.94
CA SER A 219 -3.91 -24.38 17.65
C SER A 219 -3.91 -23.34 18.78
N PRO A 220 -2.96 -23.42 19.75
CA PRO A 220 -2.82 -22.43 20.81
C PRO A 220 -2.14 -21.12 20.38
N ILE A 221 -1.88 -20.95 19.07
CA ILE A 221 -1.15 -19.80 18.53
C ILE A 221 -1.98 -18.52 18.65
N LYS A 222 -1.34 -17.47 19.16
CA LYS A 222 -1.94 -16.14 19.37
C LYS A 222 -1.25 -15.05 18.55
N TYR A 223 -0.02 -15.29 18.12
CA TYR A 223 0.82 -14.31 17.46
C TYR A 223 1.27 -14.79 16.09
N PHE A 224 1.33 -13.89 15.12
CA PHE A 224 2.10 -14.09 13.89
C PHE A 224 3.32 -13.19 13.89
N LEU A 225 4.45 -13.74 13.45
CA LEU A 225 5.67 -13.01 13.15
C LEU A 225 5.99 -13.17 11.67
N THR A 226 6.45 -12.11 11.03
CA THR A 226 6.84 -12.13 9.62
C THR A 226 7.95 -11.12 9.36
N TYR A 227 8.85 -11.43 8.45
CA TYR A 227 9.66 -10.41 7.80
C TYR A 227 8.92 -9.93 6.56
N ALA A 228 8.61 -8.63 6.52
CA ALA A 228 7.91 -8.00 5.42
C ALA A 228 8.87 -7.16 4.59
N ASP A 229 8.86 -7.34 3.28
CA ASP A 229 9.48 -6.41 2.34
C ASP A 229 8.82 -5.04 2.42
N ASN A 230 9.55 -3.97 2.08
CA ASN A 230 9.06 -2.58 2.14
C ASN A 230 7.73 -2.37 1.40
N TYR A 231 7.52 -3.04 0.27
CA TYR A 231 6.28 -2.97 -0.51
C TYR A 231 5.09 -3.67 0.18
N ALA A 232 5.36 -4.64 1.06
CA ALA A 232 4.33 -5.43 1.74
C ALA A 232 3.96 -4.87 3.12
N ILE A 233 4.74 -3.94 3.69
CA ILE A 233 4.47 -3.34 5.01
C ILE A 233 3.05 -2.77 5.07
N GLY A 234 2.60 -2.06 4.02
CA GLY A 234 1.25 -1.49 3.98
C GLY A 234 0.14 -2.55 4.01
N TYR A 235 0.35 -3.70 3.36
CA TYR A 235 -0.56 -4.83 3.44
C TYR A 235 -0.62 -5.40 4.86
N PHE A 236 0.54 -5.70 5.45
CA PHE A 236 0.61 -6.26 6.80
C PHE A 236 0.06 -5.31 7.87
N LYS A 237 0.33 -3.99 7.77
CA LYS A 237 -0.29 -2.95 8.62
C LYS A 237 -1.82 -3.04 8.55
N LYS A 238 -2.40 -3.13 7.35
CA LYS A 238 -3.87 -3.30 7.16
C LYS A 238 -4.41 -4.61 7.75
N GLN A 239 -3.58 -5.64 7.84
CA GLN A 239 -3.92 -6.90 8.50
C GLN A 239 -3.67 -6.88 10.02
N GLY A 240 -3.34 -5.74 10.62
CA GLY A 240 -3.11 -5.63 12.07
C GLY A 240 -1.73 -6.11 12.51
N PHE A 241 -0.74 -6.07 11.63
CA PHE A 241 0.66 -6.20 12.01
C PHE A 241 1.24 -4.84 12.38
N THR A 242 2.16 -4.84 13.35
CA THR A 242 2.93 -3.66 13.78
C THR A 242 4.43 -3.97 13.71
N LYS A 243 5.25 -2.92 13.58
CA LYS A 243 6.72 -3.01 13.69
C LYS A 243 7.15 -3.24 15.16
N GLU A 244 6.27 -2.94 16.12
CA GLU A 244 6.53 -3.13 17.55
C GLU A 244 6.33 -4.59 17.96
N ILE A 245 7.43 -5.25 18.32
CA ILE A 245 7.40 -6.65 18.74
C ILE A 245 7.20 -6.69 20.26
N SER A 246 5.98 -7.01 20.67
CA SER A 246 5.65 -7.17 22.09
C SER A 246 6.05 -8.55 22.65
N LEU A 247 6.34 -9.52 21.77
CA LEU A 247 6.77 -10.85 22.17
C LEU A 247 8.23 -10.82 22.63
N ASP A 248 8.51 -11.40 23.80
CA ASP A 248 9.86 -11.45 24.35
C ASP A 248 10.84 -12.13 23.37
N LYS A 249 12.03 -11.55 23.22
CA LYS A 249 13.06 -12.03 22.28
C LYS A 249 13.39 -13.52 22.49
N SER A 250 13.40 -14.01 23.73
CA SER A 250 13.67 -15.43 24.04
C SER A 250 12.63 -16.41 23.45
N VAL A 251 11.43 -15.91 23.12
CA VAL A 251 10.35 -16.71 22.54
C VAL A 251 10.58 -16.98 21.05
N TRP A 252 11.14 -16.04 20.30
CA TRP A 252 11.21 -16.13 18.84
C TRP A 252 12.63 -16.06 18.25
N MET A 253 13.58 -15.47 18.96
CA MET A 253 14.96 -15.30 18.50
C MET A 253 15.63 -16.67 18.30
N GLY A 254 16.21 -16.89 17.11
CA GLY A 254 16.80 -18.17 16.69
C GLY A 254 15.81 -19.21 16.17
N TYR A 255 14.50 -18.95 16.20
CA TYR A 255 13.47 -19.85 15.66
C TYR A 255 12.98 -19.41 14.28
N ILE A 256 12.80 -18.11 14.10
CA ILE A 256 12.43 -17.50 12.82
C ILE A 256 13.66 -17.25 11.96
N LYS A 257 13.46 -17.12 10.65
CA LYS A 257 14.52 -16.76 9.71
C LYS A 257 14.62 -15.25 9.56
N ASP A 258 15.85 -14.76 9.64
CA ASP A 258 16.17 -13.36 9.37
C ASP A 258 16.36 -13.19 7.86
N TYR A 259 15.67 -12.21 7.29
CA TYR A 259 15.78 -11.88 5.87
C TYR A 259 16.40 -10.50 5.72
N GLU A 260 17.49 -10.42 4.96
CA GLU A 260 18.18 -9.16 4.69
C GLU A 260 17.24 -8.18 3.97
N GLY A 261 17.12 -6.96 4.50
CA GLY A 261 16.22 -5.94 3.96
C GLY A 261 14.73 -6.14 4.27
N GLY A 262 14.36 -7.16 5.05
CA GLY A 262 13.01 -7.34 5.57
C GLY A 262 12.79 -6.61 6.89
N THR A 263 11.59 -6.05 7.10
CA THR A 263 11.18 -5.48 8.38
C THR A 263 10.44 -6.53 9.20
N LEU A 264 10.91 -6.86 10.40
CA LEU A 264 10.20 -7.74 11.32
C LEU A 264 8.89 -7.08 11.77
N MET A 265 7.78 -7.80 11.65
CA MET A 265 6.45 -7.34 12.06
C MET A 265 5.72 -8.42 12.86
N GLN A 266 4.92 -7.98 13.84
CA GLN A 266 4.11 -8.83 14.69
C GLN A 266 2.62 -8.53 14.51
N CYS A 267 1.80 -9.57 14.40
CA CYS A 267 0.34 -9.49 14.58
C CYS A 267 -0.07 -10.19 15.86
N SER A 268 -0.72 -9.46 16.76
CA SER A 268 -1.37 -10.01 17.95
C SER A 268 -2.84 -10.24 17.62
N MET A 269 -3.26 -11.50 17.51
CA MET A 269 -4.64 -11.81 17.15
C MET A 269 -5.60 -11.50 18.31
N LEU A 270 -6.79 -11.03 17.96
CA LEU A 270 -7.87 -10.79 18.89
C LEU A 270 -8.41 -12.12 19.47
N PRO A 271 -9.07 -12.08 20.63
CA PRO A 271 -9.63 -13.27 21.28
C PRO A 271 -10.52 -14.12 20.35
N SER A 272 -10.51 -15.43 20.55
CA SER A 272 -11.18 -16.42 19.68
C SER A 272 -12.71 -16.27 19.60
N ILE A 273 -13.33 -15.57 20.54
CA ILE A 273 -14.77 -15.23 20.48
C ILE A 273 -15.13 -14.40 19.24
N LEU A 274 -14.16 -13.67 18.66
CA LEU A 274 -14.35 -12.87 17.46
C LEU A 274 -13.84 -13.63 16.24
N ARG A 275 -14.66 -13.85 15.22
CA ARG A 275 -14.24 -14.38 13.91
C ARG A 275 -13.80 -13.24 12.99
N TYR A 276 -12.60 -13.35 12.41
CA TYR A 276 -12.09 -12.35 11.48
C TYR A 276 -12.86 -12.34 10.16
N LEU A 277 -13.40 -13.47 9.72
CA LEU A 277 -14.28 -13.53 8.54
C LEU A 277 -15.54 -12.66 8.70
N ASP A 278 -16.03 -12.49 9.93
CA ASP A 278 -17.19 -11.63 10.23
C ASP A 278 -16.80 -10.20 10.63
N SER A 279 -15.51 -9.85 10.64
CA SER A 279 -15.02 -8.57 11.15
C SER A 279 -15.73 -7.36 10.53
N GLY A 280 -16.00 -7.38 9.23
CA GLY A 280 -16.74 -6.32 8.55
C GLY A 280 -18.17 -6.14 9.07
N LYS A 281 -18.88 -7.24 9.34
CA LYS A 281 -20.23 -7.23 9.90
C LYS A 281 -20.21 -6.80 11.37
N ILE A 282 -19.24 -7.28 12.15
CA ILE A 282 -19.06 -6.88 13.55
C ILE A 282 -18.82 -5.37 13.66
N LEU A 283 -17.94 -4.81 12.82
CA LEU A 283 -17.67 -3.37 12.79
C LEU A 283 -18.91 -2.56 12.37
N LEU A 284 -19.70 -3.06 11.40
CA LEU A 284 -20.97 -2.43 11.03
C LEU A 284 -21.95 -2.38 12.21
N LEU A 285 -22.10 -3.49 12.93
CA LEU A 285 -22.97 -3.57 14.11
C LEU A 285 -22.49 -2.66 15.24
N GLN A 286 -21.18 -2.61 15.50
CA GLN A 286 -20.60 -1.70 16.48
C GLN A 286 -20.85 -0.22 16.11
N LYS A 287 -20.66 0.14 14.85
CA LYS A 287 -20.96 1.48 14.33
C LYS A 287 -22.43 1.82 14.52
N ALA A 288 -23.34 0.91 14.14
CA ALA A 288 -24.77 1.10 14.31
C ALA A 288 -25.19 1.29 15.77
N ALA A 289 -24.62 0.50 16.70
CA ALA A 289 -24.87 0.64 18.13
C ALA A 289 -24.44 2.01 18.67
N ILE A 290 -23.25 2.49 18.27
CA ILE A 290 -22.75 3.82 18.62
C ILE A 290 -23.66 4.90 18.03
N GLU A 291 -24.03 4.80 16.76
CA GLU A 291 -24.91 5.75 16.09
C GLU A 291 -26.31 5.80 16.71
N ARG A 292 -26.88 4.65 17.13
CA ARG A 292 -28.14 4.60 17.87
C ARG A 292 -28.04 5.35 19.20
N LYS A 293 -26.92 5.19 19.91
CA LYS A 293 -26.69 5.94 21.15
C LYS A 293 -26.49 7.43 20.90
N ILE A 294 -25.73 7.80 19.87
CA ILE A 294 -25.57 9.19 19.43
C ILE A 294 -26.94 9.78 19.11
N ARG A 295 -27.77 9.09 18.33
CA ARG A 295 -29.12 9.53 17.95
C ARG A 295 -30.05 9.76 19.14
N SER A 296 -29.89 9.00 20.23
CA SER A 296 -30.67 9.22 21.46
C SER A 296 -30.34 10.52 22.19
N ARG A 297 -29.17 11.12 21.92
CA ARG A 297 -28.70 12.36 22.56
C ARG A 297 -28.61 13.53 21.58
N SER A 298 -28.25 13.24 20.34
CA SER A 298 -28.00 14.21 19.29
C SER A 298 -29.28 14.57 18.56
N LYS A 299 -29.48 15.87 18.37
CA LYS A 299 -30.56 16.44 17.56
C LYS A 299 -30.17 16.66 16.10
N SER A 300 -28.98 16.19 15.66
CA SER A 300 -28.47 16.44 14.31
C SER A 300 -29.34 15.89 13.19
N LYS A 301 -30.25 14.94 13.45
CA LYS A 301 -31.19 14.41 12.45
C LYS A 301 -32.34 15.39 12.13
N ILE A 302 -32.60 16.38 12.98
CA ILE A 302 -33.67 17.35 12.77
C ILE A 302 -33.27 18.29 11.64
N VAL A 303 -33.87 18.11 10.47
CA VAL A 303 -33.76 19.06 9.35
C VAL A 303 -34.58 20.29 9.71
N ARG A 304 -33.91 21.44 9.79
CA ARG A 304 -34.54 22.71 10.14
C ARG A 304 -34.85 23.50 8.87
N PRO A 305 -35.93 24.29 8.84
CA PRO A 305 -36.22 25.14 7.69
C PRO A 305 -35.08 26.13 7.47
N GLY A 306 -34.81 26.44 6.20
CA GLY A 306 -33.81 27.43 5.83
C GLY A 306 -34.13 28.81 6.42
N LEU A 307 -33.10 29.56 6.78
CA LEU A 307 -33.23 30.91 7.32
C LEU A 307 -33.79 31.85 6.25
N GLN A 308 -34.97 32.43 6.49
CA GLN A 308 -35.66 33.28 5.51
C GLN A 308 -34.96 34.64 5.31
N VAL A 309 -34.16 35.08 6.28
CA VAL A 309 -33.45 36.37 6.28
C VAL A 309 -32.56 36.53 5.03
N PHE A 310 -31.96 35.44 4.56
CA PHE A 310 -31.11 35.43 3.37
C PHE A 310 -31.87 35.50 2.04
N LYS A 311 -33.19 35.27 2.02
CA LYS A 311 -34.00 35.46 0.81
C LYS A 311 -34.23 36.93 0.50
N THR A 312 -34.43 37.74 1.52
CA THR A 312 -34.71 39.18 1.41
C THR A 312 -33.44 40.01 1.35
N ASN A 313 -32.37 39.59 2.04
CA ASN A 313 -31.09 40.32 2.07
C ASN A 313 -29.90 39.35 2.15
N LYS A 314 -29.08 39.32 1.10
CA LYS A 314 -27.94 38.38 1.00
C LYS A 314 -26.74 38.73 1.89
N ASN A 315 -26.61 40.00 2.31
CA ASN A 315 -25.45 40.50 3.07
C ASN A 315 -25.71 40.69 4.57
N VAL A 316 -26.69 40.01 5.16
CA VAL A 316 -26.98 40.10 6.60
C VAL A 316 -26.05 39.17 7.38
N THR A 317 -25.33 39.73 8.36
CA THR A 317 -24.56 38.97 9.34
C THR A 317 -25.46 38.65 10.53
N LEU A 318 -25.71 37.35 10.79
CA LEU A 318 -26.45 36.88 11.95
C LEU A 318 -25.48 36.42 13.04
N ASP A 319 -25.79 36.69 14.31
CA ASP A 319 -25.09 36.06 15.44
C ASP A 319 -25.47 34.57 15.47
N PRO A 320 -24.50 33.62 15.48
CA PRO A 320 -24.77 32.20 15.60
C PRO A 320 -25.66 31.82 16.81
N LYS A 321 -25.67 32.61 17.89
CA LYS A 321 -26.52 32.39 19.07
C LYS A 321 -28.00 32.60 18.79
N ASP A 322 -28.32 33.49 17.85
CA ASP A 322 -29.69 33.87 17.52
C ASP A 322 -30.34 32.90 16.54
N ILE A 323 -29.58 31.95 16.00
CA ILE A 323 -30.09 30.93 15.10
C ILE A 323 -30.76 29.84 15.96
N PRO A 324 -32.10 29.69 15.90
CA PRO A 324 -32.84 28.76 16.77
C PRO A 324 -32.29 27.33 16.69
N GLY A 325 -31.83 26.95 15.50
CA GLY A 325 -31.26 25.63 15.27
C GLY A 325 -29.94 25.34 15.95
N LEU A 326 -29.09 26.35 16.12
CA LEU A 326 -27.80 26.25 16.79
C LEU A 326 -27.99 26.28 18.31
N ALA A 327 -28.83 27.20 18.81
CA ALA A 327 -29.17 27.30 20.22
C ALA A 327 -29.76 25.98 20.76
N GLU A 328 -30.72 25.37 20.05
CA GLU A 328 -31.33 24.10 20.46
C GLU A 328 -30.39 22.88 20.37
N ALA A 329 -29.38 22.95 19.48
CA ALA A 329 -28.36 21.92 19.32
C ALA A 329 -27.30 21.96 20.44
N GLY A 330 -27.36 22.97 21.32
CA GLY A 330 -26.36 23.17 22.38
C GLY A 330 -25.03 23.70 21.82
N TRP A 331 -25.08 24.45 20.73
CA TRP A 331 -23.90 25.11 20.17
C TRP A 331 -23.29 26.05 21.20
N SER A 332 -21.96 26.00 21.33
CA SER A 332 -21.18 26.98 22.07
C SER A 332 -20.03 27.50 21.23
N GLU A 333 -19.65 28.74 21.48
CA GLU A 333 -18.52 29.39 20.79
C GLU A 333 -17.20 28.63 21.03
N GLU A 334 -17.07 27.95 22.17
CA GLU A 334 -15.93 27.09 22.49
C GLU A 334 -15.89 25.82 21.64
N MET A 335 -17.04 25.17 21.41
CA MET A 335 -17.15 24.00 20.52
C MET A 335 -16.81 24.39 19.08
N ASP A 336 -17.24 25.56 18.63
CA ASP A 336 -16.95 26.06 17.28
C ASP A 336 -15.46 26.38 17.11
N LYS A 337 -14.85 27.08 18.08
CA LYS A 337 -13.40 27.32 18.11
C LYS A 337 -12.60 26.01 18.12
N LEU A 338 -13.08 24.98 18.81
CA LEU A 338 -12.44 23.66 18.81
C LEU A 338 -12.60 22.93 17.47
N ALA A 339 -13.76 23.04 16.82
CA ALA A 339 -14.03 22.44 15.51
C ALA A 339 -13.27 23.14 14.38
N GLN A 340 -13.10 24.46 14.47
CA GLN A 340 -12.35 25.29 13.53
C GLN A 340 -10.83 25.17 13.71
N LYS A 341 -10.34 24.67 14.85
CA LYS A 341 -8.92 24.37 15.00
C LYS A 341 -8.53 23.33 13.96
N PRO A 342 -7.66 23.68 12.98
CA PRO A 342 -7.21 22.70 12.01
C PRO A 342 -6.50 21.59 12.77
N LYS A 343 -7.01 20.35 12.68
CA LYS A 343 -6.42 19.19 13.36
C LYS A 343 -4.96 18.96 12.96
N ARG A 344 -4.58 19.46 11.79
CA ARG A 344 -3.25 19.34 11.18
C ARG A 344 -2.90 20.66 10.51
N GLY A 345 -1.64 21.07 10.63
CA GLY A 345 -1.16 22.29 9.99
C GLY A 345 -1.30 22.25 8.47
N PRO A 346 -1.33 23.41 7.78
CA PRO A 346 -1.52 23.50 6.33
C PRO A 346 -0.47 22.72 5.53
N HIS A 347 0.74 22.55 6.09
CA HIS A 347 1.84 21.81 5.45
C HIS A 347 1.83 20.30 5.74
N TYR A 348 0.87 19.77 6.50
CA TYR A 348 0.90 18.34 6.89
C TYR A 348 0.92 17.39 5.70
N ASN A 349 0.04 17.61 4.71
CA ASN A 349 0.00 16.77 3.52
C ASN A 349 1.31 16.86 2.73
N PHE A 350 1.90 18.05 2.67
CA PHE A 350 3.19 18.24 2.03
C PHE A 350 4.32 17.52 2.79
N MET A 351 4.35 17.58 4.11
CA MET A 351 5.30 16.82 4.94
C MET A 351 5.17 15.31 4.70
N VAL A 352 3.95 14.77 4.64
CA VAL A 352 3.71 13.35 4.35
C VAL A 352 4.21 12.96 2.96
N THR A 353 3.89 13.75 1.93
CA THR A 353 4.37 13.48 0.56
C THR A 353 5.88 13.56 0.48
N LEU A 354 6.50 14.64 0.99
CA LEU A 354 7.95 14.83 0.99
C LEU A 354 8.66 13.73 1.78
N PHE A 355 8.14 13.35 2.95
CA PHE A 355 8.68 12.26 3.75
C PHE A 355 8.64 10.94 2.98
N SER A 356 7.50 10.60 2.37
CA SER A 356 7.36 9.38 1.56
C SER A 356 8.33 9.36 0.38
N GLU A 357 8.54 10.49 -0.29
CA GLU A 357 9.52 10.58 -1.39
C GLU A 357 10.97 10.41 -0.89
N ILE A 358 11.32 11.03 0.24
CA ILE A 358 12.65 10.87 0.87
C ILE A 358 12.87 9.41 1.28
N GLN A 359 11.88 8.79 1.92
CA GLN A 359 11.98 7.41 2.42
C GLN A 359 12.16 6.39 1.28
N ASN A 360 11.56 6.64 0.11
CA ASN A 360 11.67 5.76 -1.06
C ASN A 360 12.86 6.09 -1.97
N HIS A 361 13.63 7.14 -1.66
CA HIS A 361 14.78 7.52 -2.47
C HIS A 361 15.90 6.46 -2.36
N PRO A 362 16.60 6.07 -3.45
CA PRO A 362 17.61 5.01 -3.42
C PRO A 362 18.75 5.23 -2.41
N SER A 363 19.05 6.50 -2.10
CA SER A 363 20.07 6.87 -1.11
C SER A 363 19.58 6.83 0.36
N ALA A 364 18.31 6.52 0.63
CA ALA A 364 17.68 6.60 1.96
C ALA A 364 18.00 5.43 2.88
N TRP A 365 18.48 4.31 2.33
CA TRP A 365 18.70 3.07 3.10
C TRP A 365 19.54 3.23 4.38
N PRO A 366 20.59 4.10 4.46
CA PRO A 366 21.36 4.23 5.70
C PRO A 366 20.62 4.92 6.84
N PHE A 367 19.52 5.61 6.51
CA PHE A 367 18.76 6.44 7.43
C PHE A 367 17.44 5.78 7.82
N ALA A 368 17.14 4.59 7.31
CA ALA A 368 15.84 3.95 7.44
C ALA A 368 15.48 3.62 8.91
N VAL A 369 16.48 3.28 9.71
CA VAL A 369 16.35 2.92 11.13
C VAL A 369 17.53 3.49 11.92
N ALA A 370 17.36 3.59 13.25
CA ALA A 370 18.43 4.03 14.15
C ALA A 370 19.69 3.16 14.03
N VAL A 371 20.86 3.80 14.18
CA VAL A 371 22.17 3.12 14.12
C VAL A 371 22.27 2.08 15.25
N ASN A 372 22.58 0.83 14.90
CA ASN A 372 22.69 -0.22 15.90
C ASN A 372 23.91 0.00 16.81
N LYS A 373 23.69 0.19 18.12
CA LYS A 373 24.75 0.38 19.12
C LYS A 373 25.69 -0.82 19.23
N GLU A 374 25.23 -2.02 18.91
CA GLU A 374 26.07 -3.23 18.95
C GLU A 374 27.06 -3.27 17.78
N GLU A 375 26.65 -2.76 16.61
CA GLU A 375 27.48 -2.68 15.41
C GLU A 375 28.40 -1.46 15.43
N VAL A 376 27.94 -0.34 16.00
CA VAL A 376 28.66 0.93 16.07
C VAL A 376 28.68 1.46 17.52
N PRO A 377 29.58 0.92 18.39
CA PRO A 377 29.51 1.15 19.84
C PRO A 377 29.77 2.58 20.30
N ASP A 378 30.52 3.36 19.54
CA ASP A 378 30.90 4.73 19.86
C ASP A 378 29.95 5.78 19.28
N TYR A 379 29.03 5.40 18.38
CA TYR A 379 28.13 6.33 17.68
C TYR A 379 27.38 7.25 18.64
N TYR A 380 26.72 6.69 19.64
CA TYR A 380 25.94 7.42 20.63
C TYR A 380 26.77 8.21 21.66
N ARG A 381 28.11 8.09 21.60
CA ARG A 381 29.02 8.96 22.36
C ARG A 381 29.45 10.17 21.54
N VAL A 382 29.50 10.02 20.22
CA VAL A 382 29.90 11.08 19.27
C VAL A 382 28.69 11.93 18.85
N ILE A 383 27.54 11.31 18.63
CA ILE A 383 26.31 11.97 18.19
C ILE A 383 25.36 12.18 19.37
N GLU A 384 25.13 13.44 19.72
CA GLU A 384 24.33 13.87 20.88
C GLU A 384 22.83 13.69 20.69
N HIS A 385 22.33 13.97 19.47
CA HIS A 385 20.90 13.91 19.15
C HIS A 385 20.67 12.96 17.96
N PRO A 386 20.78 11.64 18.16
CA PRO A 386 20.57 10.66 17.10
C PRO A 386 19.13 10.72 16.58
N ILE A 387 18.98 10.64 15.26
CA ILE A 387 17.68 10.64 14.60
C ILE A 387 17.76 9.86 13.28
N ASP A 388 16.66 9.25 12.89
CA ASP A 388 16.51 8.42 11.70
C ASP A 388 15.10 8.59 11.11
N LEU A 389 14.87 8.07 9.90
CA LEU A 389 13.61 8.19 9.19
C LEU A 389 12.45 7.52 9.93
N ALA A 390 12.65 6.40 10.64
CA ALA A 390 11.55 5.79 11.40
C ALA A 390 11.13 6.67 12.58
N THR A 391 12.09 7.31 13.25
CA THR A 391 11.80 8.32 14.29
C THR A 391 11.03 9.52 13.73
N ILE A 392 11.42 10.02 12.55
CA ILE A 392 10.73 11.13 11.87
C ILE A 392 9.31 10.71 11.42
N GLU A 393 9.14 9.48 10.91
CA GLU A 393 7.84 8.88 10.54
C GLU A 393 6.89 8.92 11.75
N GLN A 394 7.36 8.44 12.91
CA GLN A 394 6.57 8.42 14.14
C GLN A 394 6.20 9.83 14.63
N LYS A 395 7.13 10.79 14.57
CA LYS A 395 6.84 12.18 14.95
C LYS A 395 5.79 12.80 14.03
N LEU A 396 5.84 12.49 12.73
CA LEU A 396 4.88 12.97 11.74
C LEU A 396 3.49 12.36 11.94
N GLU A 397 3.39 11.04 12.09
CA GLU A 397 2.12 10.32 12.31
C GLU A 397 1.40 10.78 13.59
N ASN A 398 2.16 11.11 14.64
CA ASN A 398 1.64 11.56 15.94
C ASN A 398 1.40 13.08 16.02
N ASN A 399 1.52 13.82 14.91
CA ASN A 399 1.38 15.29 14.85
C ASN A 399 2.31 16.05 15.81
N LEU A 400 3.54 15.57 16.00
CA LEU A 400 4.54 16.21 16.87
C LEU A 400 5.28 17.37 16.19
N TYR A 401 5.08 17.57 14.88
CA TYR A 401 5.57 18.73 14.14
C TYR A 401 4.50 19.83 14.08
N LEU A 402 4.64 20.82 14.96
CA LEU A 402 3.74 21.98 15.00
C LEU A 402 4.04 22.95 13.85
N LYS A 403 5.31 23.09 13.49
CA LYS A 403 5.75 23.91 12.36
C LYS A 403 6.42 23.03 11.31
N PHE A 404 6.29 23.45 10.05
CA PHE A 404 6.97 22.82 8.93
C PHE A 404 8.49 22.84 9.08
N THR A 405 9.04 23.91 9.69
CA THR A 405 10.46 24.05 9.99
C THR A 405 10.97 22.94 10.89
N ASP A 406 10.18 22.53 11.90
CA ASP A 406 10.58 21.50 12.87
C ASP A 406 10.82 20.14 12.17
N PHE A 407 10.02 19.83 11.15
CA PHE A 407 10.18 18.64 10.31
C PHE A 407 11.43 18.72 9.41
N VAL A 408 11.66 19.87 8.79
CA VAL A 408 12.85 20.10 7.95
C VAL A 408 14.13 20.07 8.78
N ASP A 409 14.10 20.61 10.00
CA ASP A 409 15.25 20.65 10.90
C ASP A 409 15.65 19.25 11.37
N ASP A 410 14.68 18.36 11.63
CA ASP A 410 14.94 16.94 11.92
C ASP A 410 15.60 16.22 10.73
N LEU A 411 15.13 16.46 9.50
CA LEU A 411 15.76 15.90 8.30
C LEU A 411 17.20 16.41 8.14
N LYS A 412 17.43 17.71 8.37
CA LYS A 412 18.78 18.29 8.34
C LYS A 412 19.66 17.74 9.45
N LEU A 413 19.14 17.57 10.66
CA LEU A 413 19.84 16.95 11.78
C LEU A 413 20.31 15.54 11.42
N MET A 414 19.44 14.75 10.80
CA MET A 414 19.77 13.41 10.31
C MET A 414 20.96 13.43 9.34
N PHE A 415 20.94 14.33 8.34
CA PHE A 415 22.05 14.47 7.38
C PHE A 415 23.34 14.97 8.06
N ASN A 416 23.23 15.94 8.97
CA ASN A 416 24.35 16.51 9.70
C ASN A 416 25.01 15.48 10.63
N ASN A 417 24.23 14.70 11.36
CA ASN A 417 24.74 13.62 12.21
C ASN A 417 25.52 12.58 11.38
N CYS A 418 24.99 12.22 10.22
CA CYS A 418 25.69 11.32 9.31
C CYS A 418 27.03 11.90 8.84
N ARG A 419 27.08 13.19 8.49
CA ARG A 419 28.33 13.85 8.10
C ARG A 419 29.32 14.08 9.24
N ALA A 420 28.82 14.32 10.45
CA ALA A 420 29.64 14.50 11.63
C ALA A 420 30.35 13.21 12.04
N TYR A 421 29.69 12.06 11.87
CA TYR A 421 30.25 10.75 12.21
C TYR A 421 31.08 10.12 11.08
N ASN A 422 30.66 10.27 9.82
CA ASN A 422 31.27 9.57 8.68
C ASN A 422 32.21 10.47 7.87
N SER A 423 33.27 9.90 7.30
CA SER A 423 34.18 10.62 6.39
C SER A 423 33.53 10.91 5.03
N GLU A 424 33.94 12.00 4.37
CA GLU A 424 33.38 12.46 3.09
C GLU A 424 33.50 11.46 1.94
N THR A 425 34.49 10.56 2.01
CA THR A 425 34.73 9.53 1.00
C THR A 425 33.72 8.38 1.08
N THR A 426 33.05 8.21 2.23
CA THR A 426 32.13 7.10 2.49
C THR A 426 30.83 7.22 1.72
N THR A 427 30.20 6.06 1.45
CA THR A 427 28.87 5.99 0.84
C THR A 427 27.81 6.68 1.71
N TYR A 428 27.93 6.60 3.04
CA TYR A 428 27.04 7.26 4.00
C TYR A 428 27.00 8.77 3.82
N TYR A 429 28.17 9.42 3.81
CA TYR A 429 28.29 10.86 3.62
C TYR A 429 27.76 11.30 2.24
N LYS A 430 28.10 10.55 1.19
CA LYS A 430 27.59 10.80 -0.17
C LYS A 430 26.06 10.68 -0.23
N ASN A 431 25.48 9.72 0.47
CA ASN A 431 24.04 9.53 0.52
C ASN A 431 23.31 10.65 1.27
N ALA A 432 23.87 11.14 2.38
CA ALA A 432 23.36 12.33 3.08
C ALA A 432 23.26 13.53 2.14
N ASN A 433 24.33 13.81 1.38
CA ASN A 433 24.36 14.93 0.43
C ASN A 433 23.37 14.77 -0.72
N LYS A 434 23.21 13.55 -1.25
CA LYS A 434 22.22 13.27 -2.31
C LYS A 434 20.79 13.51 -1.81
N LEU A 435 20.44 13.01 -0.64
CA LEU A 435 19.10 13.19 -0.04
C LEU A 435 18.82 14.64 0.32
N GLU A 436 19.79 15.34 0.92
CA GLU A 436 19.62 16.75 1.27
C GLU A 436 19.43 17.61 0.01
N LYS A 437 20.18 17.32 -1.06
CA LYS A 437 19.97 17.98 -2.36
C LYS A 437 18.58 17.69 -2.92
N PHE A 438 18.13 16.43 -2.86
CA PHE A 438 16.78 16.04 -3.29
C PHE A 438 15.70 16.78 -2.50
N MET A 439 15.80 16.79 -1.16
CA MET A 439 14.90 17.53 -0.28
C MET A 439 14.89 19.01 -0.64
N ASN A 440 16.06 19.65 -0.76
CA ASN A 440 16.16 21.08 -1.08
C ASN A 440 15.55 21.43 -2.44
N ASN A 441 15.64 20.54 -3.44
CA ASN A 441 14.97 20.74 -4.71
C ASN A 441 13.45 20.69 -4.56
N LYS A 442 12.92 19.70 -3.83
CA LYS A 442 11.48 19.60 -3.54
C LYS A 442 10.94 20.79 -2.73
N LEU A 443 11.73 21.32 -1.81
CA LEU A 443 11.39 22.53 -1.06
C LEU A 443 11.32 23.78 -1.96
N LYS A 444 12.16 23.87 -3.00
CA LYS A 444 12.13 24.96 -3.98
C LYS A 444 10.93 24.85 -4.93
N ASP A 445 10.63 23.64 -5.41
CA ASP A 445 9.51 23.41 -6.32
C ASP A 445 8.14 23.70 -5.66
N CYS A 446 8.09 23.69 -4.33
CA CYS A 446 6.90 23.95 -3.53
C CYS A 446 6.89 25.33 -2.86
N SER A 447 7.66 26.30 -3.36
CA SER A 447 7.74 27.64 -2.77
C SER A 447 6.39 28.37 -2.81
N PHE A 448 5.62 28.22 -1.73
CA PHE A 448 4.90 29.30 -1.07
C PHE A 448 5.95 30.13 -0.29
N VAL A 449 6.63 31.04 -0.98
CA VAL A 449 7.39 32.14 -0.37
C VAL A 449 6.75 33.44 -0.82
#